data_AF-A0A0T9U5U9-F1
#
_entry.id   AF-A0A0T9U5U9-F1
#
_cell.length_a   1.000
_cell.length_b   1.000
_cell.length_c   1.000
_cell.angle_alpha   90.00
_cell.angle_beta   90.00
_cell.angle_gamma   90.00
#
_symmetry.space_group_name_H-M   'P 1'
#
loop_
_entity.id
_entity.type
_entity.pdbx_description
1 polymer ?
#
loop_
_entity_poly.entity_id
_entity_poly.type
_entity_poly.pdbx_seq_one_letter_code
_entity_poly.pdbx_strand_id
1 'polypeptide(L)'
;MSEQKMVKTLQRLQQLRQRALNQTTSQLAQQKQLCQRYQNNINALTSLTHFSFAVRAGACPTIGAFQMTNSAHYKRHIQRVIDWQKQEQTLADMEAGKLQVQLQQQACREKIVAVVVEQQQQLYQMEQGRREQKITDNLAAQCWLRGR
;
A
#
# COMPACT_ATOMS: atom_id res chain seq x y z
N MET A 1 18.28 -18.70 -28.63
CA MET A 1 19.02 -17.67 -27.88
C MET A 1 18.21 -16.39 -27.64
N SER A 2 17.41 -15.90 -28.60
CA SER A 2 16.60 -14.66 -28.41
C SER A 2 15.46 -14.83 -27.39
N GLU A 3 14.70 -15.92 -27.46
CA GLU A 3 13.52 -16.17 -26.61
C GLU A 3 13.86 -16.33 -25.11
N GLN A 4 14.95 -17.03 -24.79
CA GLN A 4 15.45 -17.13 -23.41
C GLN A 4 15.84 -15.76 -22.84
N LYS A 5 16.44 -14.88 -23.66
CA LYS A 5 16.79 -13.51 -23.24
C LYS A 5 15.53 -12.68 -23.01
N MET A 6 14.48 -12.87 -23.83
CA MET A 6 13.19 -12.21 -23.66
C MET A 6 12.51 -12.63 -22.35
N VAL A 7 12.41 -13.93 -22.05
CA VAL A 7 11.83 -14.43 -20.79
C VAL A 7 12.56 -13.85 -19.56
N LYS A 8 13.91 -13.85 -19.58
CA LYS A 8 14.70 -13.25 -18.49
C LYS A 8 14.45 -11.75 -18.33
N THR A 9 14.27 -11.03 -19.44
CA THR A 9 13.97 -9.59 -19.41
C THR A 9 12.59 -9.33 -18.83
N LEU A 10 11.59 -10.12 -19.20
CA LEU A 10 10.23 -10.04 -18.65
C LEU A 10 10.18 -10.39 -17.16
N GLN A 11 10.94 -11.40 -16.72
CA GLN A 11 11.09 -11.72 -15.29
C GLN A 11 11.73 -10.56 -14.51
N ARG A 12 12.75 -9.90 -15.08
CA ARG A 12 13.34 -8.71 -14.45
C ARG A 12 12.35 -7.55 -14.38
N LEU A 13 11.54 -7.36 -15.43
CA LEU A 13 10.47 -6.36 -15.41
C LEU A 13 9.42 -6.68 -14.33
N GLN A 14 9.03 -7.95 -14.19
CA GLN A 14 8.10 -8.40 -13.14
C GLN A 14 8.63 -8.07 -11.74
N GLN A 15 9.92 -8.36 -11.48
CA GLN A 15 10.56 -8.01 -10.21
C GLN A 15 10.53 -6.50 -9.92
N LEU A 16 10.79 -5.67 -10.93
CA LEU A 16 10.71 -4.20 -10.79
C LEU A 16 9.28 -3.73 -10.48
N ARG A 17 8.27 -4.32 -11.14
CA ARG A 17 6.85 -4.01 -10.88
C ARG A 17 6.42 -4.45 -9.49
N GLN A 18 6.82 -5.63 -9.05
CA GLN A 18 6.53 -6.12 -7.71
C GLN A 18 7.15 -5.21 -6.64
N ARG A 19 8.39 -4.75 -6.83
CA ARG A 19 9.04 -3.80 -5.91
C ARG A 19 8.29 -2.48 -5.85
N ALA A 20 7.87 -1.94 -7.00
CA ALA A 20 7.07 -0.71 -7.05
C ALA A 20 5.73 -0.86 -6.32
N LEU A 21 5.03 -1.99 -6.52
CA LEU A 21 3.78 -2.30 -5.81
C LEU A 21 4.00 -2.38 -4.30
N ASN A 22 5.04 -3.08 -3.86
CA ASN A 22 5.39 -3.19 -2.44
C ASN A 22 5.71 -1.82 -1.83
N GLN A 23 6.41 -0.95 -2.56
CA GLN A 23 6.71 0.41 -2.12
C GLN A 23 5.45 1.28 -1.99
N THR A 24 4.54 1.26 -2.97
CA THR A 24 3.29 2.02 -2.86
C THR A 24 2.40 1.46 -1.73
N THR A 25 2.45 0.14 -1.50
CA THR A 25 1.71 -0.51 -0.41
C THR A 25 2.23 -0.06 0.96
N SER A 26 3.56 -0.01 1.14
CA SER A 26 4.15 0.46 2.39
C SER A 26 3.88 1.95 2.64
N GLN A 27 3.93 2.79 1.60
CA GLN A 27 3.55 4.20 1.68
C GLN A 27 2.08 4.37 2.10
N LEU A 28 1.16 3.61 1.50
CA LEU A 28 -0.26 3.66 1.87
C LEU A 28 -0.48 3.22 3.33
N ALA A 29 0.25 2.19 3.79
CA ALA A 29 0.16 1.74 5.18
C ALA A 29 0.64 2.82 6.16
N GLN A 30 1.77 3.49 5.85
CA GLN A 30 2.28 4.62 6.64
C GLN A 30 1.27 5.77 6.69
N GLN A 31 0.64 6.10 5.56
CA GLN A 31 -0.37 7.15 5.50
C GLN A 31 -1.60 6.81 6.33
N LYS A 32 -2.12 5.59 6.25
CA LYS A 32 -3.25 5.14 7.07
C LYS A 32 -2.93 5.20 8.57
N GLN A 33 -1.70 4.85 8.95
CA GLN A 33 -1.25 4.97 10.33
C GLN A 33 -1.24 6.44 10.77
N LEU A 34 -0.82 7.37 9.91
CA LEU A 34 -0.87 8.80 10.17
C LEU A 34 -2.32 9.30 10.36
N CYS A 35 -3.25 8.92 9.49
CA CYS A 35 -4.68 9.23 9.64
C CYS A 35 -5.23 8.74 10.99
N GLN A 36 -4.89 7.51 11.38
CA GLN A 36 -5.30 6.95 12.67
C GLN A 36 -4.71 7.73 13.86
N ARG A 37 -3.46 8.21 13.75
CA ARG A 37 -2.84 9.04 14.79
C ARG A 37 -3.57 10.36 14.97
N TYR A 38 -3.96 11.03 13.89
CA TYR A 38 -4.78 12.25 13.99
C TYR A 38 -6.12 11.97 14.66
N GLN A 39 -6.82 10.91 14.25
CA GLN A 39 -8.10 10.52 14.87
C GLN A 39 -7.94 10.28 16.38
N ASN A 40 -6.91 9.54 16.78
CA ASN A 40 -6.64 9.26 18.19
C ASN A 40 -6.33 10.54 18.96
N ASN A 41 -5.57 11.47 18.38
CA ASN A 41 -5.22 12.72 19.04
C ASN A 41 -6.43 13.65 19.19
N ILE A 42 -7.26 13.78 18.15
CA ILE A 42 -8.53 14.51 18.20
C ILE A 42 -9.42 13.95 19.32
N ASN A 43 -9.54 12.63 19.42
CA ASN A 43 -10.32 11.98 20.47
C ASN A 43 -9.76 12.28 21.87
N ALA A 44 -8.43 12.21 22.04
CA ALA A 44 -7.78 12.52 23.31
C ALA A 44 -7.97 13.99 23.72
N LEU A 45 -7.75 14.93 22.79
CA LEU A 45 -7.96 16.37 23.03
C LEU A 45 -9.41 16.70 23.36
N THR A 46 -10.36 16.06 22.67
CA THR A 46 -11.79 16.21 22.95
C THR A 46 -12.12 15.72 24.36
N SER A 47 -11.63 14.54 24.75
CA SER A 47 -11.81 14.00 26.10
C SER A 47 -11.21 14.91 27.19
N LEU A 48 -10.04 15.50 26.97
CA LEU A 48 -9.42 16.45 27.90
C LEU A 48 -10.30 17.69 28.13
N THR A 49 -10.93 18.22 27.08
CA THR A 49 -11.85 19.37 27.22
C THR A 49 -13.11 19.02 28.00
N HIS A 50 -13.61 17.78 27.88
CA HIS A 50 -14.80 17.32 28.61
C HIS A 50 -14.49 17.06 30.09
N PHE A 51 -13.36 16.39 30.38
CA PHE A 51 -12.94 16.05 31.75
C PHE A 51 -12.60 17.29 32.58
N SER A 52 -11.87 18.25 32.01
CA SER A 52 -11.51 19.51 32.69
C SER A 52 -12.72 20.36 33.11
N PHE A 53 -13.86 20.19 32.45
CA PHE A 53 -15.11 20.86 32.80
C PHE A 53 -15.95 20.07 33.81
N ALA A 54 -16.03 18.74 33.66
CA ALA A 54 -16.77 17.87 34.58
C ALA A 54 -16.24 17.95 36.02
N VAL A 55 -14.92 18.00 36.20
CA VAL A 55 -14.27 18.16 37.53
C VAL A 55 -14.59 19.51 38.17
N ARG A 56 -14.86 20.55 37.36
CA ARG A 56 -15.16 21.91 37.85
C ARG A 56 -16.62 22.11 38.24
N ALA A 57 -17.56 21.43 37.58
CA ALA A 57 -18.98 21.51 37.91
C ALA A 57 -19.31 20.94 39.31
N GLY A 58 -18.42 20.13 39.89
CA GLY A 58 -18.54 19.59 41.25
C GLY A 58 -17.83 20.40 42.34
N ALA A 59 -17.13 21.50 42.01
CA ALA A 59 -16.37 22.31 42.96
C ALA A 59 -17.11 23.60 43.36
N CYS A 60 -17.04 23.92 44.67
CA CYS A 60 -17.65 25.04 45.42
C CYS A 60 -17.90 26.36 44.62
N PRO A 61 -18.97 27.14 44.91
CA PRO A 61 -19.39 28.30 44.11
C PRO A 61 -18.47 29.54 44.20
N THR A 62 -17.30 29.43 44.82
CA THR A 62 -16.28 30.50 44.97
C THR A 62 -15.09 30.35 44.00
N ILE A 63 -15.33 29.84 42.79
CA ILE A 63 -14.31 29.85 41.72
C ILE A 63 -14.11 31.30 41.27
N GLY A 64 -12.96 31.89 41.58
CA GLY A 64 -12.65 33.29 41.25
C GLY A 64 -12.61 33.56 39.74
N ALA A 65 -12.94 34.79 39.32
CA ALA A 65 -13.01 35.21 37.91
C ALA A 65 -11.74 34.86 37.09
N PHE A 66 -10.55 34.90 37.72
CA PHE A 66 -9.27 34.51 37.11
C PHE A 66 -9.20 33.02 36.71
N GLN A 67 -9.81 32.13 37.52
CA GLN A 67 -9.85 30.70 37.21
C GLN A 67 -10.84 30.39 36.09
N MET A 68 -11.90 31.19 35.95
CA MET A 68 -12.85 31.10 34.83
C MET A 68 -12.20 31.55 33.52
N THR A 69 -11.52 32.71 33.51
CA THR A 69 -10.83 33.21 32.31
C THR A 69 -9.74 32.24 31.87
N ASN A 70 -8.94 31.71 32.79
CA ASN A 70 -7.91 30.70 32.48
C ASN A 70 -8.52 29.46 31.80
N SER A 71 -9.62 28.92 32.32
CA SER A 71 -10.29 27.76 31.69
C SER A 71 -10.90 28.06 30.32
N ALA A 72 -11.42 29.26 30.13
CA ALA A 72 -11.96 29.69 28.84
C ALA A 72 -10.84 29.81 27.80
N HIS A 73 -9.69 30.38 28.17
CA HIS A 73 -8.50 30.45 27.31
C HIS A 73 -7.95 29.05 26.99
N TYR A 74 -7.83 28.17 28.00
CA TYR A 74 -7.39 26.80 27.81
C TYR A 74 -8.29 26.02 26.84
N LYS A 75 -9.62 26.08 27.04
CA LYS A 75 -10.60 25.45 26.15
C LYS A 75 -10.49 25.98 24.72
N ARG A 76 -10.43 27.31 24.56
CA ARG A 76 -10.28 27.94 23.25
C ARG A 76 -8.99 27.52 22.55
N HIS A 77 -7.90 27.35 23.31
CA HIS A 77 -6.64 26.88 22.78
C HIS A 77 -6.73 25.42 22.30
N ILE A 78 -7.26 24.50 23.13
CA ILE A 78 -7.43 23.10 22.70
C ILE A 78 -8.37 23.01 21.50
N GLN A 79 -9.46 23.76 21.48
CA GLN A 79 -10.37 23.76 20.33
C GLN A 79 -9.64 24.15 19.04
N ARG A 80 -8.78 25.17 19.08
CA ARG A 80 -7.95 25.55 17.93
C ARG A 80 -7.01 24.41 17.49
N VAL A 81 -6.41 23.69 18.43
CA VAL A 81 -5.55 22.54 18.12
C VAL A 81 -6.37 21.40 17.50
N ILE A 82 -7.57 21.13 18.00
CA ILE A 82 -8.50 20.14 17.41
C ILE A 82 -8.87 20.55 15.98
N ASP A 83 -9.23 21.80 15.76
CA ASP A 83 -9.62 22.30 14.44
C ASP A 83 -8.46 22.18 13.45
N TRP A 84 -7.24 22.51 13.88
CA TRP A 84 -6.03 22.27 13.09
C TRP A 84 -5.81 20.78 12.78
N GLN A 85 -5.92 19.89 13.76
CA GLN A 85 -5.75 18.44 13.52
C GLN A 85 -6.80 17.86 12.58
N LYS A 86 -8.03 18.38 12.58
CA LYS A 86 -9.07 17.98 11.60
C LYS A 86 -8.70 18.39 10.18
N GLN A 87 -8.09 19.57 10.01
CA GLN A 87 -7.58 20.01 8.71
C GLN A 87 -6.46 19.09 8.24
N GLU A 88 -5.48 18.81 9.11
CA GLU A 88 -4.38 17.90 8.80
C GLU A 88 -4.87 16.48 8.48
N GLN A 89 -5.84 15.95 9.23
CA GLN A 89 -6.46 14.66 8.95
C GLN A 89 -7.09 14.63 7.56
N THR A 90 -7.81 15.70 7.18
CA THR A 90 -8.43 15.82 5.87
C THR A 90 -7.38 15.79 4.75
N LEU A 91 -6.27 16.50 4.92
CA LEU A 91 -5.15 16.47 3.97
C LEU A 91 -4.54 15.07 3.87
N ALA A 92 -4.34 14.42 5.02
CA ALA A 92 -3.78 13.07 5.09
C ALA A 92 -4.70 12.03 4.41
N ASP A 93 -6.02 12.17 4.56
CA ASP A 93 -7.01 11.31 3.90
C ASP A 93 -7.02 11.51 2.38
N MET A 94 -6.88 12.74 1.90
CA MET A 94 -6.72 13.03 0.47
C MET A 94 -5.47 12.36 -0.11
N GLU A 95 -4.35 12.40 0.62
CA GLU A 95 -3.11 11.71 0.23
C GLU A 95 -3.28 10.19 0.23
N ALA A 96 -3.97 9.62 1.23
CA ALA A 96 -4.29 8.19 1.27
C ALA A 96 -5.11 7.77 0.05
N GLY A 97 -6.09 8.59 -0.35
CA GLY A 97 -6.87 8.39 -1.57
C GLY A 97 -6.00 8.38 -2.83
N LYS A 98 -5.06 9.31 -2.96
CA LYS A 98 -4.09 9.34 -4.08
C LYS A 98 -3.23 8.08 -4.11
N LEU A 99 -2.69 7.67 -2.96
CA LEU A 99 -1.88 6.46 -2.83
C LEU A 99 -2.67 5.19 -3.16
N GLN A 100 -3.96 5.14 -2.81
CA GLN A 100 -4.83 4.01 -3.14
C GLN A 100 -5.05 3.88 -4.65
N VAL A 101 -5.30 4.98 -5.35
CA VAL A 101 -5.41 5.00 -6.82
C VAL A 101 -4.09 4.57 -7.46
N GLN A 102 -2.95 5.07 -6.96
CA GLN A 102 -1.64 4.67 -7.44
C GLN A 102 -1.38 3.17 -7.22
N LEU A 103 -1.77 2.63 -6.06
CA LEU A 103 -1.63 1.21 -5.75
C LEU A 103 -2.42 0.35 -6.75
N GLN A 104 -3.67 0.73 -7.06
CA GLN A 104 -4.49 0.03 -8.05
C GLN A 104 -3.82 0.05 -9.43
N GLN A 105 -3.29 1.20 -9.86
CA GLN A 105 -2.57 1.29 -11.13
C GLN A 105 -1.32 0.41 -11.16
N GLN A 106 -0.55 0.36 -10.06
CA GLN A 106 0.62 -0.52 -9.99
C GLN A 106 0.23 -2.00 -9.96
N ALA A 107 -0.87 -2.36 -9.28
CA ALA A 107 -1.39 -3.73 -9.27
C ALA A 107 -1.84 -4.18 -10.66
N CYS A 108 -2.54 -3.32 -11.41
CA CYS A 108 -2.89 -3.63 -12.81
C CYS A 108 -1.63 -3.84 -13.66
N ARG A 109 -0.62 -2.97 -13.53
CA ARG A 109 0.64 -3.07 -14.28
C ARG A 109 1.43 -4.33 -13.94
N GLU A 110 1.50 -4.69 -12.66
CA GLU A 110 2.13 -5.93 -12.21
C GLU A 110 1.40 -7.14 -12.81
N LYS A 111 0.07 -7.17 -12.72
CA LYS A 111 -0.73 -8.29 -13.23
C LYS A 111 -0.58 -8.48 -14.73
N ILE A 112 -0.56 -7.38 -15.50
CA ILE A 112 -0.32 -7.43 -16.95
C ILE A 112 1.03 -8.09 -17.23
N VAL A 113 2.09 -7.67 -16.53
CA VAL A 113 3.43 -8.25 -16.73
C VAL A 113 3.47 -9.72 -16.31
N ALA A 114 2.80 -10.09 -15.21
CA ALA A 114 2.73 -11.48 -14.76
C ALA A 114 2.08 -12.38 -15.81
N VAL A 115 0.96 -11.96 -16.42
CA VAL A 115 0.28 -12.70 -17.48
C VAL A 115 1.17 -12.83 -18.72
N VAL A 116 1.84 -11.74 -19.14
CA VAL A 116 2.74 -11.77 -20.30
C VAL A 116 3.95 -12.70 -20.06
N VAL A 117 4.51 -12.70 -18.85
CA VAL A 117 5.59 -13.61 -18.47
C VAL A 117 5.13 -15.06 -18.57
N GLU A 118 3.96 -15.38 -18.02
CA GLU A 118 3.38 -16.73 -18.04
C GLU A 118 3.15 -17.22 -19.47
N GLN A 119 2.53 -16.41 -20.31
CA GLN A 119 2.32 -16.73 -21.73
C GLN A 119 3.63 -17.01 -22.46
N GLN A 120 4.65 -16.18 -22.23
CA GLN A 120 5.96 -16.36 -22.89
C GLN A 120 6.70 -17.59 -22.37
N GLN A 121 6.55 -17.93 -21.10
CA GLN A 121 7.10 -19.18 -20.54
C GLN A 121 6.44 -20.40 -21.16
N GLN A 122 5.11 -20.39 -21.33
CA GLN A 122 4.38 -21.48 -21.98
C GLN A 122 4.82 -21.68 -23.43
N LEU A 123 4.88 -20.60 -24.22
CA LEU A 123 5.35 -20.66 -25.61
C LEU A 123 6.78 -21.21 -25.70
N TYR A 124 7.65 -20.74 -24.82
CA TYR A 124 9.03 -21.20 -24.76
C TYR A 124 9.14 -22.70 -24.41
N GLN A 125 8.35 -23.18 -23.44
CA GLN A 125 8.31 -24.61 -23.08
C GLN A 125 7.76 -25.47 -24.22
N MET A 126 6.73 -25.03 -24.93
CA MET A 126 6.18 -25.73 -26.09
C MET A 126 7.24 -25.88 -27.19
N GLU A 127 7.96 -24.80 -27.51
CA GLU A 127 9.02 -24.83 -28.52
C GLU A 127 10.19 -25.74 -28.12
N GLN A 128 10.55 -25.78 -26.83
CA GLN A 128 11.54 -26.74 -26.32
C GLN A 128 11.05 -28.18 -26.49
N GLY A 129 9.82 -28.47 -26.05
CA GLY A 129 9.23 -29.81 -26.16
C GLY A 129 9.16 -30.30 -27.62
N ARG A 130 8.81 -29.43 -28.57
CA ARG A 130 8.81 -29.78 -30.00
C ARG A 130 10.20 -30.09 -30.53
N ARG A 131 11.24 -29.37 -30.07
CA ARG A 131 12.63 -29.63 -30.47
C ARG A 131 13.13 -30.95 -29.89
N GLU A 132 12.83 -31.22 -28.62
CA GLU A 132 13.18 -32.46 -27.95
C GLU A 132 12.50 -33.66 -28.62
N GLN A 133 11.20 -33.58 -28.90
CA GLN A 133 10.47 -34.61 -29.64
C GLN A 133 11.08 -34.89 -31.02
N LYS A 134 11.41 -33.85 -31.80
CA LYS A 134 12.09 -34.05 -33.08
C LYS A 134 13.42 -34.77 -32.93
N ILE A 135 14.19 -34.48 -31.87
CA ILE A 135 15.46 -35.14 -31.61
C ILE A 135 15.24 -36.61 -31.25
N THR A 136 14.27 -36.92 -30.37
CA THR A 136 13.95 -38.29 -29.99
C THR A 136 13.42 -39.11 -31.17
N ASP A 137 12.55 -38.52 -32.00
CA ASP A 137 11.98 -39.18 -33.17
C ASP A 137 13.05 -39.48 -34.22
N ASN A 138 13.97 -38.54 -34.45
CA ASN A 138 15.12 -38.74 -35.34
C ASN A 138 16.05 -39.86 -34.84
N LEU A 139 16.32 -39.92 -33.53
CA LEU A 139 17.10 -41.00 -32.92
C LEU A 139 16.40 -42.35 -33.06
N ALA A 140 15.09 -42.41 -32.78
CA ALA A 140 14.30 -43.62 -32.93
C ALA A 140 14.29 -44.13 -34.37
N ALA A 141 14.11 -43.24 -35.36
CA ALA A 141 14.16 -43.57 -36.77
C ALA A 141 15.55 -44.13 -37.18
N GLN A 142 16.64 -43.54 -36.68
CA GLN A 142 17.99 -44.05 -36.94
C GLN A 142 18.23 -45.43 -36.34
N CYS A 143 17.80 -45.66 -35.09
CA CYS A 143 17.91 -46.96 -34.44
C CYS A 143 17.11 -48.03 -35.21
N TRP A 144 15.91 -47.68 -35.68
CA TRP A 144 15.09 -48.58 -36.49
C TRP A 144 15.77 -48.94 -37.82
N LEU A 145 16.36 -47.96 -38.52
CA LEU A 145 17.08 -48.17 -39.77
C LEU A 145 18.33 -49.05 -39.61
N ARG A 146 19.00 -49.01 -38.45
CA ARG A 146 20.21 -49.82 -38.17
C ARG A 146 19.90 -51.24 -37.66
N GLY A 147 18.68 -51.49 -37.20
CA GLY A 147 18.23 -52.80 -36.71
C GLY A 147 17.57 -53.68 -37.78
N ARG A 148 17.51 -53.21 -39.04
CA ARG A 148 17.22 -54.01 -40.23
C ARG A 148 18.51 -54.57 -40.81
#